data_AF-A0A1F7JA59-F1
#
_entry.id   AF-A0A1F7JA59-F1
#
_cell.length_a   1.000
_cell.length_b   1.000
_cell.length_c   1.000
_cell.angle_alpha   90.00
_cell.angle_beta   90.00
_cell.angle_gamma   90.00
#
_symmetry.space_group_name_H-M   'P 1'
#
loop_
_entity.id
_entity.type
_entity.pdbx_description
1 polymer ?
#
loop_
_entity_poly.entity_id
_entity_poly.type
_entity_poly.pdbx_seq_one_letter_code
_entity_poly.pdbx_strand_id
1 'polypeptide(L)'
;MNCYYCKKSGIFGRSHTHHRGVAGGRWKKRAPKTARYFHPNLQPIHILIQGESTRVKLCTKCLKRIKKDRTDGKTPFLTLVNLPAKEKKVDLIKSESA
;
A
#
# COMPACT_ATOMS: atom_id res chain seq x y z
N MET A 1 4.65 3.57 15.06
CA MET A 1 4.27 2.42 14.21
C MET A 1 4.40 2.86 12.76
N ASN A 2 5.58 2.63 12.15
CA ASN A 2 5.92 3.25 10.86
C ASN A 2 6.17 2.15 9.82
N CYS A 3 6.02 2.51 8.54
CA CYS A 3 6.40 1.61 7.45
C CYS A 3 7.93 1.40 7.42
N TYR A 4 8.39 0.15 7.31
CA TYR A 4 9.82 -0.18 7.24
C TYR A 4 10.54 0.54 6.08
N TYR A 5 9.93 0.59 4.89
CA TYR A 5 10.55 1.20 3.71
C TYR A 5 10.35 2.73 3.62
N CYS A 6 9.09 3.19 3.54
CA CYS A 6 8.81 4.62 3.29
C CYS A 6 8.62 5.45 4.57
N LYS A 7 8.81 4.86 5.75
CA LYS A 7 8.71 5.52 7.07
C LYS A 7 7.38 6.23 7.35
N LYS A 8 6.34 5.98 6.55
CA LYS A 8 4.98 6.54 6.76
C LYS A 8 4.53 6.33 8.20
N SER A 9 4.24 7.44 8.86
CA SER A 9 3.70 7.54 10.21
C SER A 9 2.22 7.95 10.15
N GLY A 10 1.57 7.94 11.31
CA GLY A 10 0.23 8.52 11.44
C GLY A 10 0.28 10.04 11.40
N ILE A 11 -0.81 10.63 10.94
CA ILE A 11 -0.94 12.08 10.75
C ILE A 11 -2.15 12.55 11.56
N PHE A 12 -2.04 13.72 12.18
CA PHE A 12 -3.18 14.38 12.79
C PHE A 12 -3.97 15.15 11.74
N GLY A 13 -5.29 15.06 11.81
CA GLY A 13 -6.17 15.94 11.05
C GLY A 13 -7.49 16.12 11.77
N ARG A 14 -8.53 16.47 11.01
CA ARG A 14 -9.85 16.83 11.54
C ARG A 14 -10.93 16.02 10.86
N SER A 15 -11.97 15.66 11.62
CA SER A 15 -13.22 15.17 11.07
C SER A 15 -14.20 16.34 10.98
N HIS A 16 -14.88 16.45 9.84
CA HIS A 16 -15.92 17.42 9.59
C HIS A 16 -17.19 16.69 9.18
N THR A 17 -18.30 16.99 9.83
CA THR A 17 -19.61 16.41 9.51
C THR A 17 -20.50 17.47 8.89
N HIS A 18 -21.07 17.15 7.73
CA HIS A 18 -22.03 17.97 7.00
C HIS A 18 -23.30 17.16 6.74
N HIS A 19 -24.47 17.72 7.02
CA HIS A 19 -25.75 17.11 6.63
C HIS A 19 -26.16 17.52 5.21
N ARG A 20 -27.12 16.82 4.61
CA ARG A 20 -27.75 17.26 3.34
C ARG A 20 -28.40 18.63 3.53
N GLY A 21 -28.28 19.55 2.56
CA GLY A 21 -28.89 20.89 2.60
C GLY A 21 -27.99 22.03 3.11
N VAL A 22 -26.66 21.83 3.15
CA VAL A 22 -25.66 22.80 3.64
C VAL A 22 -25.46 24.07 2.80
N ALA A 23 -26.12 24.18 1.63
CA ALA A 23 -26.03 25.35 0.76
C ALA A 23 -26.50 26.65 1.45
N GLY A 24 -27.41 26.58 2.43
CA GLY A 24 -27.93 27.74 3.16
C GLY A 24 -27.00 28.35 4.23
N GLY A 25 -25.76 27.88 4.36
CA GLY A 25 -24.72 28.48 5.23
C GLY A 25 -24.93 28.35 6.75
N ARG A 26 -26.18 28.16 7.22
CA ARG A 26 -26.55 28.09 8.66
C ARG A 26 -25.90 26.89 9.38
N TRP A 27 -25.64 25.79 8.66
CA TRP A 27 -24.96 24.62 9.22
C TRP A 27 -23.43 24.75 9.26
N LYS A 28 -22.82 25.62 8.44
CA LYS A 28 -21.36 25.78 8.39
C LYS A 28 -20.78 26.19 9.75
N LYS A 29 -21.54 26.97 10.54
CA LYS A 29 -21.17 27.39 11.90
C LYS A 29 -21.47 26.33 12.98
N ARG A 30 -22.31 25.32 12.70
CA ARG A 30 -22.73 24.27 13.63
C ARG A 30 -22.00 22.94 13.43
N ALA A 31 -21.20 22.81 12.36
CA ALA A 31 -20.47 21.57 12.06
C ALA A 31 -19.35 21.35 13.10
N PRO A 32 -19.40 20.28 13.92
CA PRO A 32 -18.35 20.00 14.88
C PRO A 32 -17.04 19.65 14.15
N LYS A 33 -15.94 20.23 14.63
CA LYS A 33 -14.59 19.94 14.14
C LYS A 33 -13.87 19.14 15.22
N THR A 34 -13.84 17.82 15.08
CA THR A 34 -13.16 16.95 16.04
C THR A 34 -11.76 16.60 15.54
N ALA A 35 -10.79 16.52 16.44
CA ALA A 35 -9.46 16.03 16.10
C ALA A 35 -9.53 14.53 15.79
N ARG A 36 -8.83 14.09 14.75
CA ARG A 36 -8.73 12.68 14.38
C ARG A 36 -7.28 12.33 14.08
N TYR A 37 -6.85 11.17 14.55
CA TYR A 37 -5.58 10.58 14.19
C TYR A 37 -5.75 9.58 13.05
N PHE A 38 -5.04 9.80 11.94
CA PHE A 38 -5.07 8.95 10.76
C PHE A 38 -3.93 7.94 10.81
N HIS A 39 -4.26 6.68 11.08
CA HIS A 39 -3.30 5.60 11.09
C HIS A 39 -2.89 5.18 9.66
N PRO A 40 -1.61 4.91 9.41
CA PRO A 40 -1.19 4.31 8.15
C PRO A 40 -1.69 2.87 8.07
N ASN A 41 -2.15 2.45 6.89
CA ASN A 41 -2.51 1.05 6.64
C ASN A 41 -1.24 0.19 6.52
N LEU A 42 -0.76 -0.31 7.67
CA LEU A 42 0.42 -1.15 7.81
C LEU A 42 0.03 -2.62 7.95
N GLN A 43 0.67 -3.48 7.18
CA GLN A 43 0.45 -4.92 7.14
C GLN A 43 1.74 -5.64 7.56
N PRO A 44 1.67 -6.60 8.49
CA PRO A 44 2.82 -7.42 8.87
C PRO A 44 3.12 -8.43 7.77
N ILE A 45 4.37 -8.48 7.31
CA ILE A 45 4.82 -9.41 6.25
C ILE A 45 6.22 -9.94 6.56
N HIS A 46 6.56 -11.07 5.95
CA HIS A 46 7.91 -11.64 6.01
C HIS A 46 8.73 -11.19 4.80
N ILE A 47 9.87 -10.58 5.07
CA ILE A 47 10.86 -10.19 4.06
C ILE A 47 12.15 -10.97 4.26
N LEU A 48 12.88 -11.17 3.16
CA LEU A 48 14.18 -11.83 3.18
C LEU A 48 15.26 -10.75 3.23
N ILE A 49 15.95 -10.63 4.36
CA ILE A 49 17.08 -9.73 4.56
C ILE A 49 18.31 -10.62 4.82
N GLN A 50 19.35 -10.50 3.99
CA GLN A 50 20.62 -11.24 4.17
C GLN A 50 20.47 -12.77 4.32
N GLY A 51 19.47 -13.38 3.66
CA GLY A 51 19.19 -14.81 3.78
C GLY A 51 18.24 -15.18 4.92
N GLU A 52 17.94 -14.26 5.84
CA GLU A 52 17.07 -14.50 6.98
C GLU A 52 15.66 -13.94 6.77
N SER A 53 14.65 -14.70 7.20
CA SER A 53 13.24 -14.28 7.13
C SER A 53 12.88 -13.40 8.34
N THR A 54 12.71 -12.10 8.12
CA THR A 54 12.33 -11.15 9.19
C THR A 54 10.90 -10.66 9.00
N ARG A 55 10.16 -10.58 10.12
CA ARG A 55 8.79 -10.02 10.14
C ARG A 55 8.84 -8.50 10.28
N VAL A 56 8.35 -7.78 9.27
CA VAL A 56 8.29 -6.30 9.26
C VAL A 56 6.90 -5.78 8.94
N LYS A 57 6.63 -4.51 9.27
CA LYS A 57 5.39 -3.81 8.91
C LYS A 57 5.62 -2.94 7.68
N LEU A 58 4.93 -3.24 6.58
CA LEU A 58 4.92 -2.41 5.37
C LEU A 58 3.56 -1.78 5.12
N CYS A 59 3.56 -0.59 4.53
CA CYS A 59 2.31 0.02 4.08
C CYS A 59 1.81 -0.65 2.79
N THR A 60 0.49 -0.63 2.60
CA THR A 60 -0.14 -1.23 1.41
C THR A 60 0.32 -0.62 0.09
N LYS A 61 0.73 0.66 0.06
CA LYS A 61 1.33 1.30 -1.13
C LYS A 61 2.65 0.64 -1.53
N CYS A 62 3.52 0.37 -0.56
CA CYS A 62 4.79 -0.32 -0.80
C CYS A 62 4.54 -1.76 -1.23
N LEU A 63 3.61 -2.46 -0.58
CA LEU A 63 3.25 -3.83 -0.93
C LEU A 63 2.72 -3.92 -2.37
N LYS A 64 1.85 -2.97 -2.77
CA LYS A 64 1.33 -2.88 -4.15
C LYS A 64 2.45 -2.64 -5.16
N ARG A 65 3.42 -1.77 -4.84
CA ARG A 65 4.57 -1.49 -5.71
C ARG A 65 5.44 -2.73 -5.91
N ILE A 66 5.78 -3.45 -4.83
CA ILE A 66 6.58 -4.69 -4.92
C ILE A 66 5.88 -5.73 -5.80
N LYS A 67 4.57 -5.91 -5.66
CA LYS A 67 3.79 -6.83 -6.50
C LYS A 67 3.82 -6.40 -7.97
N LYS A 68 3.67 -5.10 -8.24
CA LYS A 68 3.72 -4.55 -9.61
C LYS A 68 5.10 -4.71 -10.24
N ASP A 69 6.16 -4.34 -9.54
CA ASP A 69 7.54 -4.45 -10.03
C ASP A 69 7.86 -5.91 -10.40
N ARG A 70 7.38 -6.89 -9.61
CA ARG A 70 7.47 -8.32 -9.96
C ARG A 70 6.71 -8.69 -11.24
N THR A 71 5.49 -8.18 -11.42
CA THR A 71 4.70 -8.43 -12.65
C THR A 71 5.37 -7.83 -13.88
N ASP A 72 5.92 -6.61 -13.75
CA ASP A 72 6.58 -5.89 -14.83
C ASP A 72 8.00 -6.44 -15.13
N GLY A 73 8.47 -7.42 -14.36
CA GLY A 73 9.81 -8.01 -14.51
C GLY A 73 10.96 -7.12 -14.03
N LYS A 74 10.66 -6.06 -13.27
CA LYS A 74 11.66 -5.16 -12.68
C LYS A 74 12.17 -5.74 -11.35
N THR A 75 13.39 -5.39 -10.97
CA THR A 75 13.95 -5.77 -9.68
C THR A 75 13.24 -5.00 -8.56
N PRO A 76 12.49 -5.68 -7.66
CA PRO A 76 11.85 -5.00 -6.55
C PRO A 76 12.88 -4.59 -5.49
N PHE A 77 12.59 -3.52 -4.74
CA PHE A 77 13.46 -3.03 -3.66
C PHE A 77 13.43 -3.91 -2.39
N LEU A 78 12.47 -4.83 -2.26
CA LEU A 78 12.39 -5.82 -1.18
C LEU A 78 11.93 -7.17 -1.72
N THR A 79 12.49 -8.24 -1.18
CA THR A 79 12.13 -9.62 -1.52
C THR A 79 11.16 -10.18 -0.47
N LEU A 80 9.98 -10.61 -0.92
CA LEU A 80 8.96 -11.21 -0.06
C LEU A 80 9.13 -12.73 0.00
N VAL A 81 9.01 -13.32 1.19
CA VAL A 81 9.22 -14.77 1.43
C VAL A 81 8.10 -15.63 0.84
N ASN A 82 6.84 -15.25 1.07
CA ASN A 82 5.67 -16.09 0.74
C ASN A 82 4.95 -15.73 -0.56
N LEU A 83 5.67 -15.43 -1.66
CA LEU A 83 4.99 -15.28 -2.95
C LEU A 83 5.53 -16.30 -3.96
N PRO A 84 4.69 -17.24 -4.44
CA PRO A 84 5.08 -18.11 -5.52
C PRO A 84 5.44 -17.24 -6.73
N ALA A 85 6.52 -17.61 -7.42
CA ALA A 85 6.83 -17.02 -8.70
C ALA A 85 5.63 -17.28 -9.62
N LYS A 86 4.98 -16.22 -10.11
CA LYS A 86 4.05 -16.41 -11.22
C LYS A 86 4.95 -16.72 -12.42
N GLU A 87 4.97 -17.98 -12.83
CA GLU A 87 5.63 -18.37 -14.07
C GLU A 87 5.14 -17.43 -15.16
N LYS A 88 6.08 -16.76 -15.84
CA LYS A 88 5.73 -16.02 -17.04
C LYS A 88 5.16 -17.07 -17.99
N LYS A 89 3.90 -16.92 -18.40
CA LYS A 89 3.46 -17.51 -19.67
C LYS A 89 4.32 -16.81 -20.72
N VAL A 90 5.46 -17.40 -21.03
CA VAL A 90 6.19 -17.09 -22.24
C VAL A 90 5.27 -17.63 -23.31
N ASP A 91 4.56 -16.75 -24.00
CA ASP A 91 3.84 -17.15 -25.18
C ASP A 91 4.89 -17.72 -26.13
N LEU A 92 4.90 -19.05 -26.24
CA LEU A 92 5.65 -19.80 -27.23
C LEU A 92 5.12 -19.30 -28.58
N ILE A 93 5.74 -18.24 -29.11
CA ILE A 93 5.70 -17.96 -30.53
C ILE A 93 6.37 -19.18 -31.12
N LYS A 94 5.54 -20.11 -31.59
CA LYS A 94 5.94 -21.21 -32.45
C LYS A 94 6.78 -20.59 -33.56
N SER A 95 8.09 -20.73 -33.46
CA SER A 95 8.93 -20.83 -34.64
C SER A 95 8.61 -22.21 -35.24
N GLU A 96 7.43 -22.31 -35.86
CA GLU A 96 7.19 -23.33 -36.86
C GLU A 96 8.09 -22.98 -38.03
N SER A 97 9.18 -23.74 -38.12
CA SER A 97 10.00 -23.87 -39.31
C SER A 97 9.12 -24.24 -40.51
N ALA A 98 9.18 -23.45 -41.57
CA ALA A 98 8.92 -23.83 -42.96
C ALA A 98 9.55 -22.79 -43.89
#